data_AF-A0A256ID49-F1
#
_entry.id   AF-A0A256ID49-F1
#
_cell.length_a   1.000
_cell.length_b   1.000
_cell.length_c   1.000
_cell.angle_alpha   90.00
_cell.angle_beta   90.00
_cell.angle_gamma   90.00
#
_symmetry.space_group_name_H-M   'P 1'
#
loop_
_entity.id
_entity.type
_entity.pdbx_description
1 polymer ?
#
loop_
_entity_poly.entity_id
_entity_poly.type
_entity_poly.pdbx_seq_one_letter_code
_entity_poly.pdbx_strand_id
1 'polypeptide(L)'
;MSQSTPTREVARRVFASEFNDAGYTFKESDDERAPVYLLLPTGESANRVFFVGTLTEKEDVGEDSEYWRGRVVDPTGTFFVYAGQYQPEAASKLRDLEPPAYVAVVGKPRTYETDDGTVRVSVRPESITEVDATVRDRWVAETAERTIERVAAFDHEGNEYARMARDEYDLDPETYKAAALSALEDLDDTDELADDAGEADDAEDVRETTDAAEETEAPDPTGI
;
A
#
# COMPACT_ATOMS: atom_id res chain seq x y z
N MET A 1 24.61 33.78 -0.18
CA MET A 1 23.37 33.00 -0.03
C MET A 1 23.52 31.73 -0.83
N SER A 2 23.93 30.62 -0.22
CA SER A 2 23.96 29.33 -0.92
C SER A 2 22.52 28.90 -1.17
N GLN A 3 22.12 28.83 -2.43
CA GLN A 3 20.91 28.10 -2.81
C GLN A 3 21.19 26.63 -2.54
N SER A 4 20.78 26.14 -1.37
CA SER A 4 20.65 24.72 -1.12
C SER A 4 19.70 24.19 -2.18
N THR A 5 20.20 23.36 -3.10
CA THR A 5 19.33 22.61 -4.00
C THR A 5 18.34 21.85 -3.12
N PRO A 6 17.02 22.03 -3.27
CA PRO A 6 16.06 21.32 -2.43
C PRO A 6 16.24 19.83 -2.69
N THR A 7 16.88 19.14 -1.75
CA THR A 7 16.98 17.68 -1.73
C THR A 7 15.55 17.15 -1.65
N ARG A 8 15.18 16.30 -2.61
CA ARG A 8 13.86 15.67 -2.61
C ARG A 8 13.69 14.92 -1.29
N GLU A 9 12.67 15.31 -0.53
CA GLU A 9 12.36 14.61 0.72
C GLU A 9 11.92 13.17 0.47
N VAL A 10 12.27 12.32 1.42
CA VAL A 10 11.99 10.89 1.39
C VAL A 10 10.50 10.68 1.60
N ALA A 11 9.91 9.80 0.79
CA ALA A 11 8.52 9.41 0.95
C ALA A 11 8.33 8.64 2.26
N ARG A 12 7.37 9.07 3.08
CA ARG A 12 7.02 8.39 4.33
C ARG A 12 6.18 7.15 4.04
N ARG A 13 6.61 6.00 4.57
CA ARG A 13 5.80 4.77 4.60
C ARG A 13 4.68 4.98 5.60
N VAL A 14 3.45 4.71 5.19
CA VAL A 14 2.24 4.95 5.99
C VAL A 14 1.21 3.89 5.64
N PHE A 15 0.50 3.40 6.65
CA PHE A 15 -0.67 2.53 6.46
C PHE A 15 -1.93 3.37 6.23
N ALA A 16 -2.91 2.80 5.54
CA ALA A 16 -4.14 3.50 5.18
C ALA A 16 -4.91 4.01 6.42
N SER A 17 -4.95 3.23 7.51
CA SER A 17 -5.62 3.64 8.75
C SER A 17 -5.07 4.96 9.29
N GLU A 18 -3.75 5.01 9.48
CA GLU A 18 -3.03 6.22 9.95
C GLU A 18 -3.15 7.38 8.97
N PHE A 19 -3.03 7.11 7.67
CA PHE A 19 -3.15 8.14 6.65
C PHE A 19 -4.53 8.78 6.66
N ASN A 20 -5.59 7.97 6.74
CA ASN A 20 -6.97 8.43 6.64
C ASN A 20 -7.39 9.35 7.81
N ASP A 21 -6.76 9.17 8.96
CA ASP A 21 -6.99 10.01 10.14
C ASP A 21 -6.18 11.32 10.14
N ALA A 22 -5.20 11.45 9.24
CA ALA A 22 -4.29 12.60 9.18
C ALA A 22 -4.94 13.83 8.50
N GLY A 23 -5.84 14.53 9.20
CA GLY A 23 -6.57 15.68 8.64
C GLY A 23 -5.83 17.03 8.64
N TYR A 24 -4.73 17.16 9.38
CA TYR A 24 -4.05 18.44 9.61
C TYR A 24 -2.85 18.66 8.70
N THR A 25 -2.71 19.89 8.18
CA THR A 25 -1.58 20.30 7.33
C THR A 25 -0.92 21.57 7.85
N PHE A 26 0.41 21.64 7.77
CA PHE A 26 1.19 22.78 8.26
C PHE A 26 2.39 23.11 7.36
N LYS A 27 3.04 24.25 7.66
CA LYS A 27 4.31 24.68 7.07
C LYS A 27 5.32 24.88 8.20
N GLU A 28 6.57 24.54 7.95
CA GLU A 28 7.66 24.74 8.93
C GLU A 28 8.24 26.15 8.93
N SER A 29 7.87 26.98 7.95
CA SER A 29 8.30 28.37 7.86
C SER A 29 7.23 29.25 7.25
N ASP A 30 7.33 30.55 7.53
CA ASP A 30 6.45 31.59 6.98
C ASP A 30 6.72 31.92 5.51
N ASP A 31 7.67 31.23 4.85
CA ASP A 31 7.94 31.45 3.43
C ASP A 31 6.70 31.09 2.59
N GLU A 32 6.34 31.96 1.65
CA GLU A 32 5.20 31.75 0.75
C GLU A 32 5.34 30.42 -0.03
N ARG A 33 6.59 30.04 -0.35
CA ARG A 33 6.96 28.82 -1.07
C ARG A 33 7.31 27.66 -0.14
N ALA A 34 7.13 27.79 1.17
CA ALA A 34 7.38 26.72 2.11
C ALA A 34 6.56 25.47 1.76
N PRO A 35 7.16 24.28 1.78
CA PRO A 35 6.43 23.03 1.59
C PRO A 35 5.34 22.87 2.65
N VAL A 36 4.20 22.33 2.21
CA VAL A 36 3.10 21.95 3.09
C VAL A 36 3.24 20.48 3.43
N TYR A 37 3.15 20.15 4.72
CA TYR A 37 3.25 18.80 5.26
C TYR A 37 1.90 18.34 5.76
N LEU A 38 1.63 17.05 5.61
CA LEU A 38 0.60 16.36 6.38
C LEU A 38 1.18 15.94 7.72
N LEU A 39 0.47 16.18 8.82
CA LEU A 39 0.85 15.70 10.14
C LEU A 39 0.22 14.32 10.36
N LEU A 40 1.03 13.28 10.56
CA LEU A 40 0.52 11.95 10.90
C LEU A 40 0.14 11.87 12.39
N PRO A 41 -0.95 11.15 12.76
CA PRO A 41 -1.37 10.99 14.16
C PRO A 41 -0.31 10.39 15.09
N THR A 42 0.64 9.64 14.54
CA THR A 42 1.79 9.07 15.27
C THR A 42 2.98 10.03 15.38
N GLY A 43 2.79 11.32 15.11
CA GLY A 43 3.79 12.35 15.40
C GLY A 43 4.94 12.40 14.40
N GLU A 44 4.62 12.39 13.09
CA GLU A 44 5.59 12.52 12.01
C GLU A 44 5.05 13.42 10.90
N SER A 45 5.94 14.13 10.22
CA SER A 45 5.59 15.01 9.10
C SER A 45 5.79 14.30 7.75
N ALA A 46 4.84 14.49 6.83
CA ALA A 46 4.86 13.89 5.50
C ALA A 46 4.58 14.91 4.39
N ASN A 47 5.61 15.29 3.63
CA ASN A 47 5.43 16.01 2.35
C ASN A 47 5.05 15.06 1.20
N ARG A 48 5.44 13.79 1.32
CA ARG A 48 5.24 12.71 0.35
C ARG A 48 5.03 11.41 1.10
N VAL A 49 4.12 10.60 0.60
CA VAL A 49 3.82 9.27 1.13
C VAL A 49 4.21 8.19 0.13
N PHE A 50 4.54 7.01 0.65
CA PHE A 50 4.79 5.79 -0.11
C PHE A 50 4.00 4.65 0.50
N PHE A 51 3.16 4.02 -0.31
CA PHE A 51 2.39 2.85 0.11
C PHE A 51 2.31 1.82 -1.01
N VAL A 52 2.06 0.57 -0.63
CA VAL A 52 1.81 -0.54 -1.55
C VAL A 52 0.49 -1.19 -1.13
N GLY A 53 -0.35 -1.50 -2.12
CA GLY A 53 -1.62 -2.17 -1.86
C GLY A 53 -2.26 -2.68 -3.13
N THR A 54 -3.44 -3.25 -3.00
CA THR A 54 -4.22 -3.79 -4.12
C THR A 54 -5.07 -2.68 -4.72
N LEU A 55 -4.84 -2.31 -5.97
CA LEU A 55 -5.78 -1.50 -6.75
C LEU A 55 -7.03 -2.35 -7.00
N THR A 56 -8.14 -2.03 -6.32
CA THR A 56 -9.39 -2.78 -6.43
C THR A 56 -10.36 -2.15 -7.43
N GLU A 57 -10.31 -0.83 -7.58
CA GLU A 57 -11.23 -0.08 -8.43
C GLU A 57 -10.49 1.07 -9.11
N LYS A 58 -10.82 1.35 -10.37
CA LYS A 58 -10.41 2.55 -11.11
C LYS A 58 -11.62 3.13 -11.85
N GLU A 59 -11.72 4.45 -11.88
CA GLU A 59 -12.80 5.18 -12.56
C GLU A 59 -12.27 6.49 -13.14
N ASP A 60 -12.66 6.83 -14.37
CA ASP A 60 -12.49 8.19 -14.89
C ASP A 60 -13.66 9.03 -14.40
N VAL A 61 -13.39 9.94 -13.46
CA VAL A 61 -14.38 10.84 -12.88
C VAL A 61 -14.27 12.26 -13.44
N GLY A 62 -13.52 12.43 -14.53
CA GLY A 62 -13.41 13.69 -15.26
C GLY A 62 -14.59 13.93 -16.20
N GLU A 63 -15.04 15.19 -16.29
CA GLU A 63 -16.07 15.61 -17.25
C GLU A 63 -15.45 16.06 -18.57
N ASP A 64 -14.65 17.14 -18.54
CA ASP A 64 -14.04 17.76 -19.72
C ASP A 64 -12.58 17.31 -19.96
N SER A 65 -11.96 16.66 -18.97
CA SER A 65 -10.55 16.27 -19.00
C SER A 65 -10.32 15.00 -18.20
N GLU A 66 -9.41 14.14 -18.67
CA GLU A 66 -9.05 12.88 -18.02
C GLU A 66 -8.69 13.09 -16.53
N TYR A 67 -9.45 12.42 -15.66
CA TYR A 67 -9.27 12.52 -14.22
C TYR A 67 -9.58 11.18 -13.55
N TRP A 68 -8.54 10.38 -13.35
CA TRP A 68 -8.67 9.03 -12.81
C TRP A 68 -8.68 9.01 -11.30
N ARG A 69 -9.67 8.32 -10.72
CA ARG A 69 -9.71 7.91 -9.32
C ARG A 69 -9.34 6.44 -9.21
N GLY A 70 -8.35 6.12 -8.38
CA GLY A 70 -7.99 4.77 -7.98
C GLY A 70 -8.31 4.51 -6.52
N ARG A 71 -8.79 3.30 -6.22
CA ARG A 71 -8.96 2.78 -4.86
C ARG A 71 -7.92 1.71 -4.58
N VAL A 72 -7.00 1.98 -3.66
CA VAL A 72 -5.91 1.08 -3.30
C VAL A 72 -6.11 0.59 -1.87
N VAL A 73 -6.17 -0.72 -1.65
CA VAL A 73 -6.44 -1.33 -0.35
C VAL A 73 -5.17 -1.95 0.21
N ASP A 74 -4.83 -1.62 1.45
CA ASP A 74 -3.79 -2.27 2.23
C ASP A 74 -4.42 -3.05 3.40
N PRO A 75 -3.64 -3.78 4.23
CA PRO A 75 -4.19 -4.55 5.35
C PRO A 75 -4.98 -3.72 6.37
N THR A 76 -4.74 -2.40 6.44
CA THR A 76 -5.31 -1.51 7.45
C THR A 76 -6.47 -0.65 6.94
N GLY A 77 -6.71 -0.62 5.62
CA GLY A 77 -7.77 0.19 5.04
C GLY A 77 -7.58 0.53 3.57
N THR A 78 -8.09 1.69 3.17
CA THR A 78 -8.14 2.14 1.78
C THR A 78 -7.48 3.50 1.60
N PHE A 79 -6.64 3.64 0.59
CA PHE A 79 -6.19 4.90 0.03
C PHE A 79 -7.02 5.29 -1.20
N PHE A 80 -7.31 6.58 -1.33
CA PHE A 80 -7.85 7.17 -2.56
C PHE A 80 -6.76 7.95 -3.30
N VAL A 81 -6.58 7.61 -4.58
CA VAL A 81 -5.58 8.23 -5.45
C VAL A 81 -6.28 8.96 -6.58
N TYR A 82 -5.89 10.21 -6.86
CA TYR A 82 -6.45 11.00 -7.94
C TYR A 82 -5.37 11.52 -8.89
N ALA A 83 -5.43 11.13 -10.15
CA ALA A 83 -4.50 11.55 -11.19
C ALA A 83 -5.24 12.26 -12.33
N GLY A 84 -4.96 13.55 -12.50
CA GLY A 84 -5.51 14.35 -13.60
C GLY A 84 -4.52 14.66 -14.70
N GLN A 85 -4.92 15.55 -15.62
CA GLN A 85 -4.10 16.05 -16.74
C GLN A 85 -2.71 16.58 -16.37
N TYR A 86 -2.53 17.06 -15.13
CA TYR A 86 -1.22 17.55 -14.65
C TYR A 86 -0.31 16.43 -14.12
N GLN A 87 -0.78 15.17 -14.11
CA GLN A 87 -0.04 13.96 -13.73
C GLN A 87 -0.14 12.93 -14.88
N PRO A 88 0.30 13.28 -16.11
CA PRO A 88 0.01 12.47 -17.29
C PRO A 88 0.56 11.04 -17.19
N GLU A 89 1.70 10.85 -16.54
CA GLU A 89 2.30 9.54 -16.32
C GLU A 89 1.46 8.67 -15.37
N ALA A 90 1.07 9.21 -14.20
CA ALA A 90 0.27 8.47 -13.24
C ALA A 90 -1.17 8.23 -13.74
N ALA A 91 -1.76 9.20 -14.46
CA ALA A 91 -3.08 9.05 -15.08
C ALA A 91 -3.06 7.95 -16.14
N SER A 92 -2.05 7.95 -17.03
CA SER A 92 -1.88 6.88 -18.02
C SER A 92 -1.70 5.51 -17.35
N LYS A 93 -0.88 5.43 -16.29
CA LYS A 93 -0.70 4.19 -15.54
C LYS A 93 -2.00 3.69 -14.92
N LEU A 94 -2.79 4.54 -14.25
CA LEU A 94 -4.09 4.15 -13.71
C LEU A 94 -5.06 3.67 -14.78
N ARG A 95 -5.09 4.36 -15.93
CA ARG A 95 -5.92 3.94 -17.07
C ARG A 95 -5.53 2.56 -17.58
N ASP A 96 -4.23 2.27 -17.67
CA ASP A 96 -3.71 1.07 -18.31
C ASP A 96 -3.62 -0.14 -17.35
N LEU A 97 -3.78 0.04 -16.03
CA LEU A 97 -3.79 -1.03 -15.04
C LEU A 97 -5.13 -1.79 -15.01
N GLU A 98 -5.12 -3.11 -14.91
CA GLU A 98 -6.32 -3.92 -14.70
C GLU A 98 -6.48 -4.36 -13.23
N PRO A 99 -7.50 -3.87 -12.50
CA PRO A 99 -7.83 -4.40 -11.17
C PRO A 99 -8.33 -5.86 -11.22
N PRO A 100 -7.96 -6.72 -10.24
CA PRO A 100 -7.06 -6.44 -9.11
C PRO A 100 -5.58 -6.51 -9.51
N ALA A 101 -4.79 -5.52 -9.07
CA ALA A 101 -3.33 -5.51 -9.26
C ALA A 101 -2.63 -4.89 -8.05
N TYR A 102 -1.47 -5.42 -7.65
CA TYR A 102 -0.65 -4.77 -6.62
C TYR A 102 0.05 -3.56 -7.21
N VAL A 103 -0.04 -2.42 -6.52
CA VAL A 103 0.54 -1.17 -6.97
C VAL A 103 1.34 -0.51 -5.86
N ALA A 104 2.53 -0.03 -6.23
CA ALA A 104 3.35 0.86 -5.44
C ALA A 104 3.08 2.31 -5.85
N VAL A 105 2.71 3.14 -4.88
CA VAL A 105 2.32 4.54 -5.10
C VAL A 105 3.22 5.46 -4.30
N VAL A 106 3.78 6.45 -4.98
CA VAL A 106 4.45 7.59 -4.35
C VAL A 106 3.68 8.85 -4.73
N GLY A 107 3.31 9.67 -3.76
CA GLY A 107 2.52 10.84 -4.05
C GLY A 107 2.46 11.86 -2.94
N LYS A 108 1.85 13.01 -3.26
CA LYS A 108 1.64 14.09 -2.30
C LYS A 108 0.30 13.93 -1.61
N PRO A 109 0.26 13.95 -0.27
CA PRO A 109 -1.01 14.01 0.45
C PRO A 109 -1.76 15.30 0.12
N ARG A 110 -3.09 15.21 0.10
CA ARG A 110 -4.02 16.32 -0.05
C ARG A 110 -5.18 16.12 0.91
N THR A 111 -5.51 17.15 1.66
CA THR A 111 -6.75 17.23 2.42
C THR A 111 -7.80 17.97 1.60
N TYR A 112 -9.05 17.59 1.77
CA TYR A 112 -10.20 18.28 1.22
C TYR A 112 -11.39 18.08 2.17
N GLU A 113 -12.28 19.06 2.18
CA GLU A 113 -13.52 18.99 2.96
C GLU A 113 -14.62 18.39 2.10
N THR A 114 -15.36 17.43 2.65
CA THR A 114 -16.57 16.88 2.02
C THR A 114 -17.77 17.77 2.28
N ASP A 115 -18.86 17.59 1.53
CA ASP A 115 -20.11 18.36 1.72
C ASP A 115 -20.67 18.29 3.15
N ASP A 116 -20.42 17.18 3.85
CA ASP A 116 -20.81 16.98 5.25
C ASP A 116 -19.86 17.64 6.27
N GLY A 117 -18.89 18.44 5.82
CA GLY A 117 -17.90 19.14 6.67
C GLY A 117 -16.79 18.25 7.23
N THR A 118 -16.70 16.99 6.80
CA THR A 118 -15.63 16.07 7.22
C THR A 118 -14.38 16.29 6.38
N VAL A 119 -13.23 16.46 7.02
CA VAL A 119 -11.95 16.50 6.32
C VAL A 119 -11.56 15.07 5.92
N ARG A 120 -11.27 14.87 4.64
CA ARG A 120 -10.72 13.62 4.11
C ARG A 120 -9.36 13.87 3.49
N VAL A 121 -8.59 12.80 3.38
CA VAL A 121 -7.31 12.78 2.70
C VAL A 121 -7.37 12.00 1.41
N SER A 122 -6.50 12.37 0.48
CA SER A 122 -6.23 11.63 -0.74
C SER A 122 -4.78 11.80 -1.15
N VAL A 123 -4.36 11.00 -2.11
CA VAL A 123 -3.00 11.05 -2.65
C VAL A 123 -3.07 11.54 -4.09
N ARG A 124 -2.34 12.61 -4.38
CA ARG A 124 -2.01 13.00 -5.74
C ARG A 124 -0.74 12.24 -6.14
N PRO A 125 -0.82 11.22 -6.99
CA PRO A 125 0.32 10.38 -7.31
C PRO A 125 1.34 11.16 -8.14
N GLU A 126 2.60 10.98 -7.80
CA GLU A 126 3.73 11.35 -8.65
C GLU A 126 4.18 10.15 -9.48
N SER A 127 4.05 8.93 -8.95
CA SER A 127 4.29 7.68 -9.67
C SER A 127 3.37 6.56 -9.16
N ILE A 128 2.95 5.69 -10.08
CA ILE A 128 2.21 4.46 -9.80
C ILE A 128 2.86 3.34 -10.62
N THR A 129 3.24 2.25 -9.96
CA THR A 129 3.92 1.11 -10.60
C THR A 129 3.25 -0.19 -10.17
N GLU A 130 2.95 -1.07 -11.11
CA GLU A 130 2.53 -2.43 -10.82
C GLU A 130 3.68 -3.21 -10.19
N VAL A 131 3.40 -3.97 -9.14
CA VAL A 131 4.40 -4.75 -8.40
C VAL A 131 3.86 -6.15 -8.14
N ASP A 132 4.71 -7.03 -7.62
CA ASP A 132 4.33 -8.38 -7.21
C ASP A 132 4.01 -8.47 -5.71
N ALA A 133 3.55 -9.64 -5.28
CA ALA A 133 3.24 -9.94 -3.87
C ALA A 133 4.46 -9.75 -2.97
N THR A 134 5.66 -10.15 -3.41
CA THR A 134 6.89 -10.04 -2.61
C THR A 134 7.24 -8.60 -2.28
N VAL A 135 7.03 -7.66 -3.22
CA VAL A 135 7.20 -6.22 -2.94
C VAL A 135 6.13 -5.72 -1.96
N ARG A 136 4.89 -6.20 -2.06
CA ARG A 136 3.80 -5.88 -1.12
C ARG A 136 4.14 -6.37 0.28
N ASP A 137 4.55 -7.62 0.43
CA ASP A 137 4.87 -8.29 1.70
C ASP A 137 6.01 -7.57 2.40
N ARG A 138 7.08 -7.29 1.65
CA ARG A 138 8.21 -6.51 2.16
C ARG A 138 7.80 -5.10 2.59
N TRP A 139 6.92 -4.45 1.83
CA TRP A 139 6.43 -3.12 2.21
C TRP A 139 5.61 -3.18 3.49
N VAL A 140 4.76 -4.18 3.68
CA VAL A 140 3.98 -4.38 4.92
C VAL A 140 4.94 -4.51 6.11
N ALA A 141 5.91 -5.42 6.03
CA ALA A 141 6.88 -5.63 7.10
C ALA A 141 7.67 -4.36 7.46
N GLU A 142 8.26 -3.69 6.46
CA GLU A 142 9.04 -2.46 6.69
C GLU A 142 8.18 -1.28 7.17
N THR A 143 6.89 -1.22 6.78
CA THR A 143 5.98 -0.16 7.21
C THR A 143 5.52 -0.39 8.63
N ALA A 144 5.23 -1.65 9.00
CA ALA A 144 4.86 -2.02 10.35
C ALA A 144 5.99 -1.72 11.35
N GLU A 145 7.21 -2.16 11.07
CA GLU A 145 8.38 -1.88 11.90
C GLU A 145 8.54 -0.37 12.16
N ARG A 146 8.51 0.45 11.10
CA ARG A 146 8.64 1.91 11.21
C ARG A 146 7.50 2.57 11.96
N THR A 147 6.28 2.07 11.82
CA THR A 147 5.12 2.59 12.55
C THR A 147 5.24 2.24 14.04
N ILE A 148 5.65 1.01 14.38
CA ILE A 148 5.90 0.59 15.76
C ILE A 148 7.01 1.43 16.40
N GLU A 149 8.14 1.62 15.70
CA GLU A 149 9.25 2.46 16.16
C GLU A 149 8.80 3.91 16.40
N ARG A 150 8.02 4.46 15.46
CA ARG A 150 7.51 5.83 15.55
C ARG A 150 6.57 6.01 16.74
N VAL A 151 5.66 5.07 16.96
CA VAL A 151 4.75 5.08 18.11
C VAL A 151 5.51 4.93 19.42
N ALA A 152 6.50 4.02 19.48
CA ALA A 152 7.37 3.89 20.66
C ALA A 152 8.14 5.19 20.97
N ALA A 153 8.48 5.95 19.94
CA ALA A 153 9.18 7.22 20.03
C ALA A 153 8.26 8.44 20.26
N PHE A 154 6.94 8.26 20.31
CA PHE A 154 5.96 9.35 20.36
C PHE A 154 6.15 10.26 21.57
N ASP A 155 6.49 9.68 22.71
CA ASP A 155 6.64 10.39 23.99
C ASP A 155 8.02 10.94 24.29
N HIS A 156 8.97 10.84 23.35
CA HIS A 156 10.27 11.47 23.55
C HIS A 156 10.14 12.99 23.63
N GLU A 157 10.78 13.59 24.64
CA GLU A 157 10.71 15.04 24.94
C GLU A 157 11.09 15.95 23.74
N GLY A 158 11.88 15.43 22.79
CA GLY A 158 12.30 16.14 21.58
C GLY A 158 11.34 16.04 20.39
N ASN A 159 10.28 15.23 20.46
CA ASN A 159 9.38 15.03 19.32
C ASN A 159 8.36 16.19 19.24
N GLU A 160 8.65 17.19 18.41
CA GLU A 160 7.77 18.34 18.20
C GLU A 160 6.48 17.97 17.45
N TYR A 161 6.55 17.05 16.49
CA TYR A 161 5.39 16.62 15.74
C TYR A 161 4.45 15.74 16.57
N ALA A 162 4.95 14.94 17.51
CA ALA A 162 4.09 14.22 18.45
C ALA A 162 3.32 15.15 19.38
N ARG A 163 3.97 16.25 19.83
CA ARG A 163 3.27 17.30 20.58
C ARG A 163 2.20 17.97 19.72
N MET A 164 2.53 18.33 18.48
CA MET A 164 1.56 18.89 17.54
C MET A 164 0.40 17.91 17.26
N ALA A 165 0.70 16.62 17.09
CA ALA A 165 -0.32 15.59 16.84
C ALA A 165 -1.28 15.45 18.02
N ARG A 166 -0.82 15.59 19.26
CA ARG A 166 -1.70 15.63 20.45
C ARG A 166 -2.61 16.85 20.50
N ASP A 167 -2.12 17.98 20.01
CA ASP A 167 -2.89 19.22 20.01
C ASP A 167 -3.98 19.20 18.93
N GLU A 168 -3.69 18.58 17.78
CA GLU A 168 -4.57 18.55 16.61
C GLU A 168 -5.48 17.31 16.54
N TYR A 169 -5.07 16.19 17.14
CA TYR A 169 -5.79 14.92 17.09
C TYR A 169 -6.13 14.38 18.49
N ASP A 170 -7.39 13.97 18.66
CA ASP A 170 -7.84 13.20 19.83
C ASP A 170 -7.76 11.69 19.53
N LEU A 171 -6.57 11.23 19.16
CA LEU A 171 -6.30 9.86 18.71
C LEU A 171 -5.14 9.25 19.49
N ASP A 172 -5.28 7.99 19.88
CA ASP A 172 -4.23 7.23 20.59
C ASP A 172 -3.28 6.56 19.58
N PRO A 173 -1.98 6.92 19.55
CA PRO A 173 -1.00 6.33 18.64
C PRO A 173 -0.88 4.81 18.76
N GLU A 174 -1.18 4.22 19.92
CA GLU A 174 -1.15 2.76 20.11
C GLU A 174 -2.16 2.03 19.20
N THR A 175 -3.21 2.71 18.72
CA THR A 175 -4.16 2.17 17.74
C THR A 175 -3.46 1.80 16.43
N TYR A 176 -2.52 2.63 15.96
CA TYR A 176 -1.80 2.38 14.71
C TYR A 176 -0.71 1.32 14.87
N LYS A 177 -0.15 1.20 16.07
CA LYS A 177 0.74 0.09 16.41
C LYS A 177 -0.01 -1.23 16.44
N ALA A 178 -1.22 -1.28 17.00
CA ALA A 178 -2.05 -2.48 16.94
C ALA A 178 -2.40 -2.86 15.50
N ALA A 179 -2.76 -1.89 14.65
CA ALA A 179 -3.00 -2.14 13.23
C ALA A 179 -1.75 -2.64 12.49
N ALA A 180 -0.57 -2.10 12.81
CA ALA A 180 0.70 -2.55 12.25
C ALA A 180 1.05 -3.99 12.68
N LEU A 181 0.79 -4.36 13.94
CA LEU A 181 0.99 -5.72 14.42
C LEU A 181 0.03 -6.71 13.76
N SER A 182 -1.25 -6.37 13.66
CA SER A 182 -2.24 -7.19 12.94
C SER A 182 -1.84 -7.41 11.48
N ALA A 183 -1.31 -6.38 10.81
CA ALA A 183 -0.82 -6.51 9.43
C ALA A 183 0.41 -7.43 9.29
N LEU A 184 1.24 -7.56 10.34
CA LEU A 184 2.33 -8.52 10.38
C LEU A 184 1.83 -9.94 10.63
N GLU A 185 0.87 -10.11 11.55
CA GLU A 185 0.24 -11.41 11.83
C GLU A 185 -0.45 -11.98 10.58
N ASP A 186 -1.21 -11.15 9.86
CA ASP A 186 -1.86 -11.54 8.60
C ASP A 186 -0.84 -11.94 7.50
N LEU A 187 0.36 -11.37 7.54
CA LEU A 187 1.44 -11.69 6.61
C LEU A 187 2.02 -13.07 6.92
N ASP A 188 2.32 -13.34 8.19
CA ASP A 188 2.87 -14.62 8.65
C ASP A 188 1.89 -15.78 8.39
N ASP A 189 0.59 -15.59 8.66
CA ASP A 189 -0.45 -16.58 8.37
C ASP A 189 -0.54 -16.92 6.87
N THR A 190 -0.25 -15.94 5.99
CA THR A 190 -0.25 -16.16 4.53
C THR A 190 0.92 -17.03 4.10
N ASP A 191 2.10 -16.84 4.70
CA ASP A 191 3.29 -17.65 4.43
C ASP A 191 3.11 -19.09 4.95
N GLU A 192 2.56 -19.28 6.16
CA GLU A 192 2.30 -20.62 6.72
C GLU A 192 1.31 -21.44 5.87
N LEU A 193 0.28 -20.80 5.32
CA LEU A 193 -0.68 -21.47 4.43
C LEU A 193 -0.09 -21.81 3.06
N ALA A 194 0.87 -21.03 2.56
CA ALA A 194 1.56 -21.32 1.30
C ALA A 194 2.51 -22.53 1.44
N ASP A 195 3.18 -22.66 2.59
CA ASP A 195 4.06 -23.78 2.90
C ASP A 195 3.25 -25.09 3.09
N ASP A 196 2.13 -25.07 3.82
CA ASP A 196 1.28 -26.27 4.04
C ASP A 196 0.65 -26.79 2.73
N ALA A 197 0.30 -25.89 1.80
CA ALA A 197 -0.20 -26.26 0.47
C ALA A 197 0.88 -26.88 -0.43
N GLY A 198 2.15 -26.51 -0.25
CA GLY A 198 3.29 -27.12 -0.94
C GLY A 198 3.59 -28.55 -0.45
N GLU A 199 3.35 -28.83 0.82
CA GLU A 199 3.58 -30.16 1.42
C GLU A 199 2.48 -31.19 1.10
N ALA A 200 1.29 -30.74 0.72
CA ALA A 200 0.19 -31.62 0.32
C ALA A 200 0.31 -32.20 -1.11
N ASP A 201 1.08 -31.55 -2.01
CA ASP A 201 1.22 -31.97 -3.41
C ASP A 201 2.31 -33.06 -3.61
N ASP A 202 3.25 -33.19 -2.66
CA ASP A 202 4.34 -34.19 -2.70
C ASP A 202 3.92 -35.60 -2.22
N ALA A 203 2.66 -35.79 -1.79
CA ALA A 203 2.20 -37.04 -1.19
C ALA A 203 1.46 -38.01 -2.16
N GLU A 204 1.22 -37.65 -3.43
CA GLU A 204 0.37 -38.44 -4.36
C GLU A 204 1.11 -39.18 -5.50
N ASP A 205 2.46 -39.26 -5.53
CA ASP A 205 3.18 -40.03 -6.58
C ASP A 205 4.11 -41.12 -6.02
N VAL A 206 3.57 -42.05 -5.23
CA VAL A 206 4.22 -43.36 -5.01
C VAL A 206 3.17 -44.48 -5.05
N ARG A 207 2.71 -44.82 -6.26
CA ARG A 207 2.11 -46.14 -6.53
C ARG A 207 2.82 -46.83 -7.68
N GLU A 208 3.99 -47.36 -7.30
CA GLU A 208 4.55 -48.65 -7.64
C GLU A 208 3.99 -49.32 -8.93
N THR A 209 4.75 -49.14 -10.01
CA THR A 209 4.73 -50.04 -11.16
C THR A 209 5.42 -51.35 -10.76
N THR A 210 4.67 -52.45 -10.70
CA THR A 210 5.24 -53.80 -10.74
C THR A 210 4.75 -54.54 -11.98
N ASP A 211 5.76 -54.96 -12.74
CA ASP A 211 5.79 -55.67 -14.00
C ASP A 211 5.47 -57.16 -13.81
N ALA A 212 4.76 -57.79 -14.75
CA ALA A 212 5.13 -59.11 -15.28
C ALA A 212 4.15 -59.60 -16.38
N ALA A 213 4.76 -60.09 -17.45
CA ALA A 213 4.21 -60.56 -18.71
C ALA A 213 3.38 -61.87 -18.63
N GLU A 214 2.52 -62.06 -19.64
CA GLU A 214 2.34 -63.38 -20.27
C GLU A 214 2.05 -63.24 -21.78
N GLU A 215 2.72 -64.08 -22.57
CA GLU A 215 2.75 -64.16 -24.03
C GLU A 215 1.54 -64.86 -24.67
N THR A 216 1.50 -64.83 -26.02
CA THR A 216 0.79 -65.69 -27.01
C THR A 216 -0.64 -65.25 -27.40
N GLU A 217 -1.10 -65.23 -28.66
CA GLU A 217 -0.68 -65.80 -29.94
C GLU A 217 -1.31 -64.99 -31.12
N ALA A 218 -0.86 -65.27 -32.34
CA ALA A 218 -0.99 -64.57 -33.64
C ALA A 218 -2.40 -64.13 -34.16
N PRO A 219 -2.46 -63.24 -35.18
CA PRO A 219 -3.70 -62.70 -35.76
C PRO A 219 -4.15 -63.46 -37.02
N ASP A 220 -5.46 -63.49 -37.31
CA ASP A 220 -6.00 -63.38 -38.70
C ASP A 220 -7.57 -63.20 -38.73
N PRO A 221 -8.26 -63.01 -39.87
CA PRO A 221 -8.89 -61.73 -40.20
C PRO A 221 -10.41 -61.82 -40.52
N THR A 222 -11.02 -60.65 -40.71
CA THR A 222 -12.26 -60.31 -41.45
C THR A 222 -13.28 -61.41 -41.80
N GLY A 223 -14.56 -61.20 -41.44
CA GLY A 223 -15.70 -61.85 -42.09
C GLY A 223 -17.09 -61.41 -41.60
N ILE A 224 -17.73 -60.51 -42.38
CA ILE A 224 -19.17 -60.21 -42.55
C ILE A 224 -20.01 -59.88 -41.30
#